data_AF-A0A9E2YDC3-F1
#
_entry.id   AF-A0A9E2YDC3-F1
#
_cell.length_a   1.000
_cell.length_b   1.000
_cell.length_c   1.000
_cell.angle_alpha   90.00
_cell.angle_beta   90.00
_cell.angle_gamma   90.00
#
_symmetry.space_group_name_H-M   'P 1'
#
loop_
_entity.id
_entity.type
_entity.pdbx_description
1 polymer ?
#
loop_
_entity_poly.entity_id
_entity_poly.type
_entity_poly.pdbx_seq_one_letter_code
_entity_poly.pdbx_strand_id
1 'polypeptide(L)'
;MPDSRTPNSASPNSTTSSSADMGFAVALLLALAIVAIGVYQAIEFRIWTLLALGIVATAVVIAGWSAIRAIFASRQTRDVALRSDFQILSERLEQISVMLTLVSEQQLLSDRAKSVAFREKERDALRRAIQEEMAHGDFEAATGLTNEIEASFGLKQEADRFRQDISSRRAEIVRRQIN
;
A
#
# COMPACT_ATOMS: atom_id res chain seq x y z
N MET A 1 -1.40 34.49 -23.97
CA MET A 1 -0.75 35.82 -23.85
C MET A 1 -1.49 36.60 -22.78
N PRO A 2 -0.88 36.96 -21.62
CA PRO A 2 0.41 36.48 -21.08
C PRO A 2 0.29 34.97 -20.67
N ASP A 3 0.97 34.34 -19.70
CA ASP A 3 1.95 34.75 -18.70
C ASP A 3 2.96 33.59 -18.42
N SER A 4 3.38 33.44 -17.16
CA SER A 4 4.54 32.69 -16.69
C SER A 4 4.26 31.96 -15.36
N ARG A 5 4.99 30.85 -15.13
CA ARG A 5 5.66 30.48 -13.86
C ARG A 5 6.12 29.01 -13.91
N THR A 6 7.32 28.81 -14.47
CA THR A 6 8.11 27.63 -14.10
C THR A 6 8.58 27.80 -12.65
N PRO A 7 8.32 26.84 -11.74
CA PRO A 7 8.87 26.91 -10.39
C PRO A 7 10.37 26.67 -10.45
N ASN A 8 11.15 27.74 -10.27
CA ASN A 8 12.61 27.72 -10.23
C ASN A 8 13.10 27.07 -8.93
N SER A 9 13.09 25.74 -8.86
CA SER A 9 13.60 24.97 -7.72
C SER A 9 15.14 24.99 -7.71
N ALA A 10 15.69 25.97 -6.99
CA ALA A 10 17.14 26.16 -6.84
C ALA A 10 17.85 24.88 -6.37
N SER A 11 19.02 24.60 -6.96
CA SER A 11 19.90 23.49 -6.58
C SER A 11 20.72 23.86 -5.33
N PRO A 12 20.52 23.24 -4.15
CA PRO A 12 21.06 23.73 -2.88
C PRO A 12 22.35 23.01 -2.42
N ASN A 13 23.15 22.49 -3.35
CA ASN A 13 24.10 21.40 -3.06
C ASN A 13 25.61 21.74 -3.14
N SER A 14 26.01 22.99 -3.38
CA SER A 14 27.42 23.34 -3.69
C SER A 14 28.28 23.84 -2.51
N THR A 15 27.70 24.13 -1.34
CA THR A 15 28.40 24.79 -0.22
C THR A 15 29.09 23.83 0.74
N THR A 16 28.56 22.62 0.93
CA THR A 16 29.08 21.63 1.91
C THR A 16 30.41 21.00 1.50
N SER A 17 30.67 20.82 0.20
CA SER A 17 31.98 20.38 -0.30
C SER A 17 33.05 21.44 -0.03
N SER A 18 32.76 22.70 -0.36
CA SER A 18 33.70 23.83 -0.21
C SER A 18 34.27 23.95 1.21
N SER A 19 33.44 23.83 2.25
CA SER A 19 33.92 23.86 3.64
C SER A 19 34.86 22.71 3.99
N ALA A 20 34.64 21.51 3.44
CA ALA A 20 35.51 20.36 3.68
C ALA A 20 36.84 20.50 2.93
N ASP A 21 36.79 20.81 1.62
CA ASP A 21 37.99 20.97 0.79
C ASP A 21 38.86 22.17 1.27
N MET A 22 38.26 23.24 1.81
CA MET A 22 39.02 24.30 2.52
C MET A 22 39.77 23.78 3.75
N GLY A 23 39.13 22.94 4.57
CA GLY A 23 39.79 22.32 5.73
C GLY A 23 41.01 21.48 5.34
N PHE A 24 40.92 20.73 4.24
CA PHE A 24 42.04 19.95 3.72
C PHE A 24 43.12 20.80 3.02
N ALA A 25 42.75 21.90 2.37
CA ALA A 25 43.73 22.88 1.86
C ALA A 25 44.54 23.51 3.00
N VAL A 26 43.90 23.90 4.10
CA VAL A 26 44.56 24.41 5.32
C VAL A 26 45.45 23.35 5.97
N ALA A 27 44.97 22.10 6.08
CA ALA A 27 45.77 21.00 6.64
C ALA A 27 47.02 20.67 5.78
N LEU A 28 46.89 20.73 4.45
CA LEU A 28 48.01 20.52 3.52
C LEU A 28 49.04 21.66 3.62
N LEU A 29 48.59 22.93 3.70
CA LEU A 29 49.46 24.08 3.93
C LEU A 29 50.19 24.00 5.28
N LEU A 30 49.51 23.57 6.35
CA LEU A 30 50.13 23.33 7.65
C LEU A 30 51.18 22.22 7.60
N ALA A 31 50.88 21.08 6.95
CA ALA A 31 51.84 20.00 6.79
C ALA A 31 53.08 20.45 5.99
N LEU A 32 52.89 21.22 4.91
CA LEU A 32 53.97 21.73 4.08
C LEU A 32 54.81 22.78 4.83
N ALA A 33 54.19 23.64 5.65
CA ALA A 33 54.91 24.57 6.53
C ALA A 33 55.74 23.83 7.60
N ILE A 34 55.19 22.78 8.22
CA ILE A 34 55.92 21.95 9.20
C ILE A 34 57.13 21.27 8.54
N VAL A 35 57.00 20.76 7.31
CA VAL A 35 58.14 20.23 6.54
C VAL A 35 59.17 21.31 6.24
N ALA A 36 58.76 22.49 5.78
CA ALA A 36 59.69 23.58 5.46
C ALA A 36 60.50 24.02 6.69
N ILE A 37 59.84 24.15 7.85
CA ILE A 37 60.50 24.48 9.13
C ILE A 37 61.44 23.34 9.57
N GLY A 38 61.02 22.08 9.41
CA GLY A 38 61.85 20.91 9.73
C GLY A 38 63.11 20.81 8.87
N VAL A 39 63.00 21.08 7.56
CA VAL A 39 64.15 21.15 6.64
C VAL A 39 65.08 22.30 7.01
N TYR A 40 64.54 23.48 7.35
CA TYR A 40 65.33 24.64 7.77
C TYR A 40 66.17 24.34 9.01
N GLN A 41 65.58 23.77 10.08
CA GLN A 41 66.35 23.39 11.27
C GLN A 41 67.33 22.21 11.03
N ALA A 42 66.99 21.27 10.14
CA ALA A 42 67.88 20.14 9.84
C ALA A 42 69.21 20.57 9.20
N ILE A 43 69.19 21.66 8.41
CA ILE A 43 70.40 22.26 7.82
C ILE A 43 71.32 22.85 8.91
N GLU A 44 70.73 23.47 9.94
CA GLU A 44 71.48 24.21 10.97
C GLU A 44 71.99 23.33 12.12
N PHE A 45 71.23 22.30 12.53
CA PHE A 45 71.56 21.48 13.72
C PHE A 45 72.12 20.08 13.44
N ARG A 46 72.24 19.63 12.18
CA ARG A 46 72.80 18.30 11.81
C ARG A 46 72.08 17.06 12.37
N ILE A 47 70.90 17.21 13.00
CA ILE A 47 70.15 16.10 13.62
C ILE A 47 69.22 15.43 12.59
N TRP A 48 69.61 14.25 12.10
CA TRP A 48 68.89 13.52 11.04
C TRP A 48 67.52 12.96 11.47
N THR A 49 67.28 12.76 12.76
CA THR A 49 66.03 12.17 13.27
C THR A 49 64.80 13.06 13.07
N LEU A 50 64.98 14.39 13.06
CA LEU A 50 63.90 15.35 12.81
C LEU A 50 63.36 15.25 11.37
N LEU A 51 64.25 15.03 10.40
CA LEU A 51 63.90 14.89 8.99
C LEU A 51 63.07 13.60 8.76
N ALA A 52 63.49 12.48 9.37
CA ALA A 52 62.73 11.23 9.31
C ALA A 52 61.32 11.37 9.91
N LEU A 53 61.19 12.08 11.04
CA LEU A 53 59.89 12.33 11.68
C LEU A 53 58.95 13.15 10.79
N GLY A 54 59.46 14.16 10.08
CA GLY A 54 58.68 14.97 9.12
C GLY A 54 58.16 14.18 7.90
N ILE A 55 58.95 13.22 7.40
CA ILE A 55 58.52 12.32 6.31
C ILE A 55 57.42 11.38 6.78
N VAL A 56 57.54 10.82 8.00
CA VAL A 56 56.48 9.97 8.58
C VAL A 56 55.19 10.76 8.79
N ALA A 57 55.28 11.99 9.30
CA ALA A 57 54.11 12.85 9.51
C ALA A 57 53.35 13.16 8.20
N THR A 58 54.06 13.51 7.11
CA THR A 58 53.42 13.76 5.81
C THR A 58 52.83 12.50 5.18
N ALA A 59 53.52 11.36 5.27
CA ALA A 59 52.99 10.08 4.79
C ALA A 59 51.67 9.71 5.48
N VAL A 60 51.56 9.92 6.81
CA VAL A 60 50.33 9.69 7.57
C VAL A 60 49.20 10.62 7.14
N VAL A 61 49.47 11.91 6.89
CA VAL A 61 48.44 12.85 6.40
C VAL A 61 47.92 12.44 5.01
N ILE A 62 48.81 12.05 4.10
CA ILE A 62 48.43 11.61 2.73
C ILE A 62 47.62 10.31 2.78
N ALA A 63 48.03 9.34 3.61
CA ALA A 63 47.30 8.08 3.80
C ALA A 63 45.93 8.27 4.48
N GLY A 64 45.84 9.18 5.46
CA GLY A 64 44.57 9.55 6.08
C GLY A 64 43.59 10.18 5.08
N TRP A 65 44.07 11.09 4.23
CA TRP A 65 43.25 11.74 3.20
C TRP A 65 42.71 10.75 2.16
N SER A 66 43.54 9.82 1.67
CA SER A 66 43.10 8.80 0.71
C SER A 66 42.10 7.81 1.33
N ALA A 67 42.33 7.38 2.59
CA ALA A 67 41.39 6.55 3.33
C ALA A 67 40.03 7.25 3.53
N ILE A 68 40.03 8.53 3.92
CA ILE A 68 38.80 9.33 4.07
C ILE A 68 38.05 9.42 2.74
N ARG A 69 38.71 9.78 1.63
CA ARG A 69 38.05 9.84 0.31
C ARG A 69 37.52 8.48 -0.15
N ALA A 70 38.22 7.37 0.11
CA ALA A 70 37.73 6.03 -0.17
C ALA A 70 36.48 5.65 0.67
N ILE A 71 36.44 6.04 1.95
CA ILE A 71 35.27 5.82 2.83
C ILE A 71 34.06 6.64 2.38
N PHE A 72 34.25 7.89 1.94
CA PHE A 72 33.14 8.70 1.41
C PHE A 72 32.63 8.20 0.05
N ALA A 73 33.53 7.84 -0.89
CA ALA A 73 33.15 7.27 -2.18
C ALA A 73 32.37 5.94 -2.04
N SER A 74 32.84 5.05 -1.16
CA SER A 74 32.18 3.75 -0.92
C SER A 74 30.84 3.83 -0.18
N ARG A 75 30.53 4.95 0.51
CA ARG A 75 29.18 5.24 1.01
C ARG A 75 28.23 5.60 -0.13
N GLN A 76 28.65 6.50 -1.02
CA GLN A 76 27.80 6.98 -2.11
C GLN A 76 27.32 5.85 -3.04
N THR A 77 28.14 4.84 -3.32
CA THR A 77 27.73 3.67 -4.11
C THR A 77 26.70 2.79 -3.40
N ARG A 78 26.75 2.69 -2.06
CA ARG A 78 25.80 1.88 -1.28
C ARG A 78 24.41 2.52 -1.20
N ASP A 79 24.35 3.83 -1.03
CA ASP A 79 23.09 4.57 -0.96
C ASP A 79 22.29 4.52 -2.27
N VAL A 80 22.96 4.36 -3.42
CA VAL A 80 22.29 4.19 -4.73
C VAL A 80 21.61 2.82 -4.84
N ALA A 81 22.30 1.74 -4.45
CA ALA A 81 21.75 0.38 -4.52
C ALA A 81 20.51 0.21 -3.62
N LEU A 82 20.57 0.72 -2.38
CA LEU A 82 19.42 0.70 -1.48
C LEU A 82 18.22 1.48 -2.04
N ARG A 83 18.46 2.59 -2.77
CA ARG A 83 17.38 3.37 -3.41
C ARG A 83 16.73 2.62 -4.56
N SER A 84 17.48 1.91 -5.40
CA SER A 84 16.88 1.08 -6.47
C SER A 84 16.01 -0.05 -5.90
N ASP A 85 16.46 -0.70 -4.83
CA ASP A 85 15.70 -1.77 -4.19
C ASP A 85 14.38 -1.23 -3.59
N PHE A 86 14.42 -0.07 -2.93
CA PHE A 86 13.23 0.61 -2.42
C PHE A 86 12.27 1.06 -3.52
N GLN A 87 12.76 1.54 -4.67
CA GLN A 87 11.91 1.92 -5.81
C GLN A 87 11.16 0.70 -6.36
N ILE A 88 11.86 -0.40 -6.63
CA ILE A 88 11.24 -1.66 -7.08
C ILE A 88 10.21 -2.14 -6.07
N LEU A 89 10.49 -2.05 -4.76
CA LEU A 89 9.53 -2.43 -3.72
C LEU A 89 8.27 -1.53 -3.73
N SER A 90 8.43 -0.23 -3.96
CA SER A 90 7.29 0.71 -4.04
C SER A 90 6.38 0.46 -5.25
N GLU A 91 6.95 0.19 -6.43
CA GLU A 91 6.19 -0.19 -7.63
C GLU A 91 5.36 -1.47 -7.41
N ARG A 92 5.94 -2.47 -6.70
CA ARG A 92 5.23 -3.70 -6.33
C ARG A 92 4.07 -3.44 -5.36
N LEU A 93 4.26 -2.57 -4.37
CA LEU A 93 3.20 -2.23 -3.41
C LEU A 93 2.05 -1.47 -4.09
N GLU A 94 2.34 -0.56 -5.01
CA GLU A 94 1.32 0.14 -5.81
C GLU A 94 0.54 -0.85 -6.70
N GLN A 95 1.24 -1.74 -7.40
CA GLN A 95 0.63 -2.80 -8.21
C GLN A 95 -0.28 -3.74 -7.39
N ILE A 96 0.14 -4.10 -6.17
CA ILE A 96 -0.65 -4.89 -5.21
C ILE A 96 -1.90 -4.11 -4.75
N SER A 97 -1.77 -2.81 -4.45
CA SER A 97 -2.91 -1.98 -4.03
C SER A 97 -4.00 -1.88 -5.11
N VAL A 98 -3.61 -1.76 -6.37
CA VAL A 98 -4.55 -1.78 -7.52
C VAL A 98 -5.27 -3.12 -7.61
N MET A 99 -4.56 -4.25 -7.46
CA MET A 99 -5.18 -5.58 -7.45
C MET A 99 -6.15 -5.78 -6.28
N LEU A 100 -5.81 -5.35 -5.06
CA LEU A 100 -6.73 -5.46 -3.90
C LEU A 100 -8.02 -4.66 -4.13
N THR A 101 -7.92 -3.47 -4.73
CA THR A 101 -9.09 -2.63 -5.04
C THR A 101 -10.04 -3.36 -6.01
N LEU A 102 -9.50 -3.88 -7.11
CA LEU A 102 -10.28 -4.64 -8.11
C LEU A 102 -10.90 -5.92 -7.54
N VAL A 103 -10.20 -6.64 -6.66
CA VAL A 103 -10.73 -7.83 -5.98
C VAL A 103 -11.84 -7.46 -4.99
N SER A 104 -11.70 -6.34 -4.27
CA SER A 104 -12.74 -5.86 -3.34
C SER A 104 -14.02 -5.48 -4.08
N GLU A 105 -13.93 -4.76 -5.21
CA GLU A 105 -15.08 -4.46 -6.07
C GLU A 105 -15.76 -5.73 -6.60
N GLN A 106 -14.99 -6.72 -7.05
CA GLN A 106 -15.54 -7.99 -7.53
C GLN A 106 -16.22 -8.81 -6.42
N GLN A 107 -15.68 -8.81 -5.20
CA GLN A 107 -16.33 -9.45 -4.05
C GLN A 107 -17.66 -8.77 -3.68
N LEU A 108 -17.68 -7.44 -3.60
CA LEU A 108 -18.91 -6.67 -3.31
C LEU A 108 -19.98 -6.85 -4.39
N LEU A 109 -19.60 -6.94 -5.66
CA LEU A 109 -20.52 -7.28 -6.75
C LEU A 109 -21.03 -8.72 -6.64
N SER A 110 -20.16 -9.68 -6.33
CA SER A 110 -20.50 -11.10 -6.17
C SER A 110 -21.50 -11.32 -5.03
N ASP A 111 -21.23 -10.79 -3.83
CA ASP A 111 -22.13 -10.94 -2.68
C ASP A 111 -23.47 -10.23 -2.89
N ARG A 112 -23.47 -9.06 -3.55
CA ARG A 112 -24.72 -8.38 -3.91
C ARG A 112 -25.53 -9.19 -4.91
N ALA A 113 -24.92 -9.70 -5.98
CA ALA A 113 -25.58 -10.55 -6.98
C ALA A 113 -26.11 -11.86 -6.35
N LYS A 114 -25.32 -12.48 -5.47
CA LYS A 114 -25.69 -13.67 -4.70
C LYS A 114 -26.90 -13.39 -3.79
N SER A 115 -26.92 -12.27 -3.06
CA SER A 115 -28.04 -11.91 -2.18
C SER A 115 -29.37 -11.71 -2.94
N VAL A 116 -29.32 -11.19 -4.17
CA VAL A 116 -30.49 -11.03 -5.05
C VAL A 116 -30.94 -12.38 -5.61
N ALA A 117 -30.01 -13.18 -6.15
CA ALA A 117 -30.32 -14.47 -6.75
C ALA A 117 -30.85 -15.49 -5.73
N PHE A 118 -30.35 -15.49 -4.49
CA PHE A 118 -30.87 -16.32 -3.42
C PHE A 118 -32.29 -15.88 -3.00
N ARG A 119 -32.55 -14.58 -2.79
CA ARG A 119 -33.90 -14.09 -2.46
C ARG A 119 -34.95 -14.41 -3.53
N GLU A 120 -34.61 -14.33 -4.81
CA GLU A 120 -35.54 -14.73 -5.88
C GLU A 120 -35.82 -16.24 -5.87
N LYS A 121 -34.79 -17.06 -5.66
CA LYS A 121 -34.94 -18.52 -5.52
C LYS A 121 -35.75 -18.91 -4.28
N GLU A 122 -35.57 -18.22 -3.16
CA GLU A 122 -36.32 -18.42 -1.91
C GLU A 122 -37.80 -18.06 -2.07
N ARG A 123 -38.10 -16.90 -2.68
CA ARG A 123 -39.47 -16.49 -3.03
C ARG A 123 -40.17 -17.53 -3.91
N ASP A 124 -39.49 -18.03 -4.94
CA ASP A 124 -40.08 -18.99 -5.88
C ASP A 124 -40.14 -20.42 -5.32
N ALA A 125 -39.32 -20.75 -4.31
CA ALA A 125 -39.48 -21.97 -3.52
C ALA A 125 -40.71 -21.88 -2.60
N LEU A 126 -40.89 -20.76 -1.87
CA LEU A 126 -42.07 -20.51 -1.04
C LEU A 126 -43.38 -20.54 -1.85
N ARG A 127 -43.40 -19.92 -3.04
CA ARG A 127 -44.54 -19.99 -3.97
C ARG A 127 -44.92 -21.43 -4.35
N ARG A 128 -43.94 -22.32 -4.54
CA ARG A 128 -44.18 -23.73 -4.83
C ARG A 128 -44.71 -24.47 -3.61
N ALA A 129 -44.10 -24.27 -2.44
CA ALA A 129 -44.57 -24.85 -1.18
C ALA A 129 -46.03 -24.45 -0.88
N ILE A 130 -46.39 -23.17 -1.00
CA ILE A 130 -47.79 -22.70 -0.83
C ILE A 130 -48.73 -23.40 -1.82
N GLN A 131 -48.32 -23.61 -3.08
CA GLN A 131 -49.13 -24.33 -4.08
C GLN A 131 -49.23 -25.83 -3.81
N GLU A 132 -48.20 -26.45 -3.23
CA GLU A 132 -48.12 -27.86 -2.87
C GLU A 132 -48.96 -28.17 -1.62
N GLU A 133 -48.91 -27.34 -0.57
CA GLU A 133 -49.81 -27.47 0.58
C GLU A 133 -51.29 -27.22 0.19
N MET A 134 -51.55 -26.24 -0.69
CA MET A 134 -52.87 -26.02 -1.30
C MET A 134 -53.35 -27.17 -2.21
N ALA A 135 -52.47 -28.12 -2.59
CA ALA A 135 -52.81 -29.31 -3.37
C ALA A 135 -53.02 -30.54 -2.46
N HIS A 136 -52.22 -30.68 -1.41
CA HIS A 136 -52.42 -31.69 -0.35
C HIS A 136 -53.66 -31.39 0.52
N GLY A 137 -54.09 -30.13 0.59
CA GLY A 137 -55.26 -29.70 1.34
C GLY A 137 -54.96 -29.16 2.74
N ASP A 138 -53.68 -29.02 3.11
CA ASP A 138 -53.29 -28.33 4.35
C ASP A 138 -53.37 -26.81 4.17
N PHE A 139 -54.59 -26.30 4.31
CA PHE A 139 -54.88 -24.87 4.23
C PHE A 139 -54.30 -24.09 5.42
N GLU A 140 -53.89 -24.74 6.51
CA GLU A 140 -53.31 -24.07 7.68
C GLU A 140 -51.81 -23.86 7.47
N ALA A 141 -51.08 -24.88 7.01
CA ALA A 141 -49.70 -24.77 6.54
C ALA A 141 -49.57 -23.76 5.38
N ALA A 142 -50.45 -23.86 4.37
CA ALA A 142 -50.49 -22.90 3.26
C ALA A 142 -50.72 -21.45 3.73
N THR A 143 -51.55 -21.24 4.76
CA THR A 143 -51.78 -19.91 5.36
C THR A 143 -50.56 -19.43 6.14
N GLY A 144 -49.86 -20.32 6.87
CA GLY A 144 -48.61 -20.02 7.55
C GLY A 144 -47.53 -19.52 6.59
N LEU A 145 -47.25 -20.30 5.54
CA LEU A 145 -46.30 -19.93 4.48
C LEU A 145 -46.69 -18.63 3.75
N THR A 146 -47.99 -18.36 3.61
CA THR A 146 -48.52 -17.11 3.03
C THR A 146 -48.30 -15.90 3.94
N ASN A 147 -48.29 -16.08 5.26
CA ASN A 147 -47.89 -15.02 6.20
C ASN A 147 -46.36 -14.83 6.22
N GLU A 148 -45.60 -15.92 6.08
CA GLU A 148 -44.14 -15.88 6.00
C GLU A 148 -43.61 -15.18 4.74
N ILE A 149 -44.26 -15.36 3.58
CA ILE A 149 -43.90 -14.64 2.35
C ILE A 149 -44.23 -13.13 2.44
N GLU A 150 -45.29 -12.74 3.16
CA GLU A 150 -45.56 -11.33 3.46
C GLU A 150 -44.48 -10.74 4.38
N ALA A 151 -44.13 -11.44 5.47
CA ALA A 151 -43.15 -10.97 6.44
C ALA A 151 -41.73 -10.87 5.86
N SER A 152 -41.31 -11.85 5.04
CA SER A 152 -39.93 -11.97 4.54
C SER A 152 -39.63 -11.13 3.29
N PHE A 153 -40.66 -10.86 2.47
CA PHE A 153 -40.52 -10.16 1.18
C PHE A 153 -41.37 -8.89 1.06
N GLY A 154 -42.31 -8.63 1.98
CA GLY A 154 -43.19 -7.45 1.96
C GLY A 154 -44.30 -7.50 0.91
N LEU A 155 -44.50 -8.64 0.24
CA LEU A 155 -45.36 -8.81 -0.95
C LEU A 155 -46.86 -8.95 -0.59
N LYS A 156 -47.41 -7.95 0.11
CA LYS A 156 -48.81 -7.94 0.61
C LYS A 156 -49.85 -8.37 -0.43
N GLN A 157 -49.82 -7.77 -1.62
CA GLN A 157 -50.77 -8.07 -2.71
C GLN A 157 -50.72 -9.54 -3.18
N GLU A 158 -49.55 -10.18 -3.12
CA GLU A 158 -49.40 -11.58 -3.51
C GLU A 158 -49.84 -12.52 -2.38
N ALA A 159 -49.54 -12.17 -1.12
CA ALA A 159 -50.06 -12.88 0.05
C ALA A 159 -51.61 -12.81 0.13
N ASP A 160 -52.20 -11.64 -0.12
CA ASP A 160 -53.66 -11.46 -0.12
C ASP A 160 -54.35 -12.26 -1.24
N ARG A 161 -53.69 -12.41 -2.40
CA ARG A 161 -54.15 -13.31 -3.46
C ARG A 161 -54.12 -14.78 -3.01
N PHE A 162 -53.02 -15.24 -2.41
CA PHE A 162 -52.95 -16.60 -1.89
C PHE A 162 -53.99 -16.85 -0.79
N ARG A 163 -54.24 -15.88 0.10
CA ARG A 163 -55.34 -15.96 1.09
C ARG A 163 -56.71 -16.15 0.43
N GLN A 164 -56.99 -15.43 -0.66
CA GLN A 164 -58.23 -15.60 -1.43
C GLN A 164 -58.31 -16.99 -2.09
N ASP A 165 -57.24 -17.45 -2.75
CA ASP A 165 -57.19 -18.78 -3.37
C ASP A 165 -57.37 -19.92 -2.34
N ILE A 166 -56.70 -19.84 -1.18
CA ILE A 166 -56.84 -20.75 -0.04
C ILE A 166 -58.29 -20.80 0.46
N SER A 167 -58.88 -19.62 0.74
CA SER A 167 -60.24 -19.55 1.28
C SER A 167 -61.29 -20.10 0.31
N SER A 168 -61.10 -19.87 -0.99
CA SER A 168 -61.98 -20.36 -2.06
C SER A 168 -61.93 -21.89 -2.18
N ARG A 169 -60.72 -22.47 -2.20
CA ARG A 169 -60.52 -23.94 -2.24
C ARG A 169 -61.09 -24.62 -1.00
N ARG A 170 -60.84 -24.05 0.20
CA ARG A 170 -61.37 -24.58 1.46
C ARG A 170 -62.90 -24.57 1.49
N ALA A 171 -63.53 -23.49 1.02
CA ALA A 171 -64.99 -23.40 0.92
C ALA A 171 -65.56 -24.41 -0.10
N GLU A 172 -64.87 -24.65 -1.22
CA GLU A 172 -65.29 -25.65 -2.20
C GLU A 172 -65.25 -27.08 -1.64
N ILE A 173 -64.17 -27.46 -0.94
CA ILE A 173 -64.05 -28.80 -0.33
C ILE A 173 -65.13 -29.01 0.74
N VAL A 174 -65.36 -28.03 1.62
CA VAL A 174 -66.43 -28.11 2.63
C VAL A 174 -67.81 -28.26 1.95
N ARG A 175 -68.06 -27.53 0.85
CA ARG A 175 -69.31 -27.67 0.09
C ARG A 175 -69.48 -29.05 -0.55
N ARG A 176 -68.38 -29.69 -0.99
CA ARG A 176 -68.38 -31.07 -1.51
C ARG A 176 -68.53 -32.16 -0.42
N GLN A 177 -68.45 -31.79 0.86
CA GLN A 177 -68.65 -32.71 2.01
C GLN A 177 -70.05 -32.61 2.63
N ILE A 178 -70.86 -31.62 2.22
CA ILE A 178 -72.22 -31.34 2.74
C ILE A 178 -73.31 -31.79 1.75
N ASN A 179 -72.96 -31.98 0.48
CA ASN A 179 -73.81 -32.48 -0.61
C ASN A 179 -73.57 -33.97 -0.87
#